data_AF-A0A133N7U3-F1
#
_entry.id   AF-A0A133N7U3-F1
#
_cell.length_a   1.000
_cell.length_b   1.000
_cell.length_c   1.000
_cell.angle_alpha   90.00
_cell.angle_beta   90.00
_cell.angle_gamma   90.00
#
_symmetry.space_group_name_H-M   'P 1'
#
loop_
_entity.id
_entity.type
_entity.pdbx_description
1 polymer ?
#
loop_
_entity_poly.entity_id
_entity_poly.type
_entity_poly.pdbx_seq_one_letter_code
_entity_poly.pdbx_strand_id
1 'polypeptide(L)'
;MINIYILVPLLLIAAILGDTLNYSIGKFLGSKLLANSKLIKKEYIEKTNTYYDKYGGKTLIIARFIPIIRTFAPFVAGIGTMKYKNFLTYNAVGGFIWVILVSSLGYFFGNIKIVAENFSIVIIGIIVVSILPAIIGILKARFSPKAAM
;
A
#
# COMPACT_ATOMS: atom_id res chain seq x y z
N MET A 1 13.40 23.15 -13.27
CA MET A 1 13.05 21.71 -13.38
C MET A 1 13.78 20.98 -12.25
N ILE A 2 13.08 20.20 -11.42
CA ILE A 2 13.73 19.43 -10.37
C ILE A 2 14.56 18.32 -11.02
N ASN A 3 15.82 18.21 -10.63
CA ASN A 3 16.72 17.20 -11.16
C ASN A 3 16.25 15.80 -10.73
N ILE A 4 16.09 14.88 -11.68
CA ILE A 4 15.67 13.49 -11.45
C ILE A 4 16.57 12.79 -10.42
N TYR A 5 17.87 13.14 -10.40
CA TYR A 5 18.84 12.61 -9.45
C TYR A 5 18.57 13.03 -7.99
N ILE A 6 17.82 14.12 -7.77
CA ILE A 6 17.39 14.57 -6.44
C ILE A 6 15.98 14.08 -6.14
N LEU A 7 15.10 14.05 -7.15
CA LEU A 7 13.70 13.64 -7.00
C LEU A 7 13.57 12.18 -6.56
N VAL A 8 14.31 11.27 -7.20
CA VAL A 8 14.19 9.82 -6.93
C VAL A 8 14.63 9.47 -5.51
N PRO A 9 15.80 9.92 -4.99
CA PRO A 9 16.18 9.68 -3.60
C PRO A 9 15.20 10.31 -2.61
N LEU A 10 14.71 11.53 -2.89
CA LEU A 10 13.76 12.21 -2.02
C LEU A 10 12.44 11.42 -1.90
N LEU A 11 11.91 10.94 -3.03
CA LEU A 11 10.68 10.12 -3.05
C LEU A 11 10.87 8.78 -2.34
N LEU A 12 12.03 8.15 -2.50
CA LEU A 12 12.36 6.91 -1.77
C LEU A 12 12.43 7.14 -0.27
N ILE A 13 13.11 8.20 0.17
CA ILE A 13 13.21 8.56 1.60
C ILE A 13 11.81 8.87 2.16
N ALA A 14 11.02 9.68 1.45
CA ALA A 14 9.66 10.02 1.88
C ALA A 14 8.76 8.78 1.98
N ALA A 15 8.83 7.86 1.00
CA ALA A 15 8.07 6.62 1.03
C ALA A 15 8.49 5.72 2.20
N ILE A 16 9.80 5.54 2.41
CA ILE A 16 10.32 4.71 3.51
C ILE A 16 9.92 5.30 4.86
N LEU A 17 10.04 6.62 5.04
CA LEU A 17 9.68 7.29 6.28
C LEU A 17 8.17 7.22 6.56
N GLY A 18 7.33 7.45 5.55
CA GLY A 18 5.88 7.37 5.69
C GLY A 18 5.42 5.96 6.10
N ASP A 19 5.94 4.94 5.42
CA ASP A 19 5.61 3.55 5.75
C ASP A 19 6.16 3.14 7.12
N THR A 20 7.34 3.65 7.49
CA THR A 20 7.95 3.44 8.81
C THR A 20 7.15 4.08 9.94
N LEU A 21 6.66 5.30 9.74
CA LEU A 21 5.74 5.97 10.67
C LEU A 21 4.48 5.14 10.84
N ASN A 22 3.88 4.69 9.75
CA ASN A 22 2.67 3.90 9.76
C ASN A 22 2.86 2.53 10.46
N TYR A 23 3.98 1.86 10.22
CA TYR A 23 4.38 0.66 10.96
C TYR A 23 4.55 0.95 12.45
N SER A 24 5.17 2.06 12.81
CA SER A 24 5.42 2.42 14.21
C SER A 24 4.12 2.73 14.95
N ILE A 25 3.18 3.41 14.29
CA ILE A 25 1.82 3.64 14.78
C ILE A 25 1.10 2.30 14.99
N GLY A 26 1.17 1.39 14.01
CA GLY A 26 0.60 0.05 14.13
C GLY A 26 1.19 -0.74 15.31
N LYS A 27 2.51 -0.66 15.50
CA LYS A 27 3.19 -1.33 16.62
C LYS A 27 2.83 -0.74 17.99
N PHE A 28 2.76 0.59 18.08
CA PHE A 28 2.42 1.28 19.32
C PHE A 28 0.95 1.08 19.71
N LEU A 29 0.04 1.23 18.75
CA LEU A 29 -1.40 1.05 18.97
C LEU A 29 -1.79 -0.42 19.02
N GLY A 30 -1.00 -1.32 18.42
CA GLY A 30 -1.29 -2.74 18.34
C GLY A 30 -1.52 -3.37 19.71
N SER A 31 -0.69 -3.07 20.70
CA SER A 31 -0.88 -3.56 22.07
C SER A 31 -2.18 -3.06 22.72
N LYS A 32 -2.53 -1.78 22.53
CA LYS A 32 -3.78 -1.19 23.03
C LYS A 32 -5.03 -1.69 22.29
N LEU A 33 -4.93 -1.92 20.99
CA LEU A 33 -6.01 -2.44 20.15
C LEU A 33 -6.25 -3.93 20.42
N LEU A 34 -5.19 -4.70 20.69
CA LEU A 34 -5.28 -6.10 21.12
C LEU A 34 -5.90 -6.26 22.52
N ALA A 35 -5.71 -5.26 23.39
CA ALA A 35 -6.37 -5.22 24.69
C ALA A 35 -7.87 -4.93 24.58
N ASN A 36 -8.30 -4.22 23.53
CA ASN A 36 -9.70 -3.94 23.23
C ASN A 36 -10.25 -4.85 22.13
N SER A 37 -10.69 -6.04 22.52
CA SER A 37 -11.21 -7.10 21.62
C SER A 37 -12.39 -6.69 20.73
N LYS A 38 -13.05 -5.54 21.01
CA LYS A 38 -14.11 -4.96 20.16
C LYS A 38 -13.56 -4.28 18.89
N LEU A 39 -12.32 -3.81 18.89
CA LEU A 39 -11.74 -3.05 17.77
C LEU A 39 -10.96 -3.94 16.80
N ILE A 40 -10.23 -4.93 17.32
CA ILE A 40 -9.48 -5.89 16.51
C ILE A 40 -9.65 -7.31 17.07
N LYS A 41 -10.13 -8.25 16.25
CA LYS A 41 -10.22 -9.67 16.65
C LYS A 41 -8.83 -10.32 16.59
N LYS A 42 -8.45 -11.03 17.66
CA LYS A 42 -7.19 -11.79 17.74
C LYS A 42 -7.00 -12.75 16.56
N GLU A 43 -8.07 -13.37 16.07
CA GLU A 43 -8.02 -14.29 14.93
C GLU A 43 -7.44 -13.64 13.65
N TYR A 44 -7.71 -12.36 13.39
CA TYR A 44 -7.14 -11.67 12.22
C TYR A 44 -5.65 -11.40 12.39
N ILE A 45 -5.19 -11.22 13.63
CA ILE A 45 -3.79 -10.99 13.98
C ILE A 45 -3.01 -12.29 13.83
N GLU A 46 -3.55 -13.40 14.33
CA GLU A 46 -2.97 -14.72 14.14
C GLU A 46 -2.90 -15.08 12.66
N LYS A 47 -3.99 -14.88 11.91
CA LYS A 47 -3.98 -15.05 10.45
C LYS A 47 -2.88 -14.21 9.79
N THR A 48 -2.77 -12.94 10.18
CA THR A 48 -1.74 -12.04 9.67
C THR A 48 -0.33 -12.56 9.98
N ASN A 49 -0.07 -13.02 11.19
CA ASN A 49 1.21 -13.60 11.59
C ASN A 49 1.50 -14.89 10.80
N THR A 50 0.54 -15.81 10.67
CA THR A 50 0.69 -17.01 9.85
C THR A 50 0.96 -16.68 8.38
N TYR A 51 0.32 -15.64 7.84
CA TYR A 51 0.60 -15.16 6.49
C TYR A 51 2.02 -14.61 6.36
N TYR A 52 2.49 -13.83 7.34
CA TYR A 52 3.87 -13.33 7.34
C TYR A 52 4.90 -14.44 7.57
N ASP A 53 4.59 -15.46 8.37
CA ASP A 53 5.47 -16.61 8.56
C ASP A 53 5.56 -17.46 7.29
N LYS A 54 4.43 -17.62 6.57
CA LYS A 54 4.35 -18.43 5.35
C LYS A 54 4.93 -17.74 4.11
N TYR A 55 4.64 -16.45 3.91
CA TYR A 55 5.02 -15.71 2.69
C TYR A 55 6.15 -14.70 2.93
N GLY A 56 6.52 -14.46 4.18
CA GLY A 56 7.54 -13.49 4.55
C GLY A 56 7.11 -12.06 4.26
N GLY A 57 8.10 -11.15 4.24
CA GLY A 57 7.87 -9.77 3.85
C GLY A 57 7.70 -9.55 2.35
N LYS A 58 7.74 -10.60 1.51
CA LYS A 58 7.38 -10.49 0.08
C LYS A 58 5.95 -9.99 -0.10
N THR A 59 5.08 -10.28 0.86
CA THR A 59 3.70 -9.77 0.92
C THR A 59 3.64 -8.24 0.94
N LEU A 60 4.59 -7.55 1.59
CA LEU A 60 4.67 -6.08 1.60
C LEU A 60 5.00 -5.52 0.21
N ILE A 61 5.84 -6.22 -0.56
CA ILE A 61 6.16 -5.83 -1.93
C ILE A 61 4.92 -5.93 -2.81
N ILE A 62 4.19 -7.05 -2.73
CA ILE A 62 2.96 -7.27 -3.50
C ILE A 62 1.86 -6.29 -3.07
N ALA A 63 1.72 -6.04 -1.77
CA ALA A 63 0.74 -5.11 -1.21
C ALA A 63 0.86 -3.70 -1.82
N ARG A 64 2.06 -3.24 -2.19
CA ARG A 64 2.27 -1.92 -2.82
C ARG A 64 1.56 -1.75 -4.16
N PHE A 65 1.30 -2.84 -4.87
CA PHE A 65 0.60 -2.82 -6.16
C PHE A 65 -0.93 -2.77 -6.01
N ILE A 66 -1.44 -2.99 -4.80
CA ILE A 66 -2.89 -2.98 -4.52
C ILE A 66 -3.23 -1.71 -3.72
N PRO A 67 -3.93 -0.72 -4.31
CA PRO A 67 -4.09 0.61 -3.71
C PRO A 67 -4.65 0.64 -2.29
N ILE A 68 -5.61 -0.23 -1.98
CA ILE A 68 -6.21 -0.30 -0.64
C ILE A 68 -5.25 -1.00 0.32
N ILE A 69 -4.62 -2.09 -0.10
CA ILE A 69 -3.77 -2.89 0.78
C ILE A 69 -2.48 -2.15 1.11
N ARG A 70 -1.93 -1.35 0.17
CA ARG A 70 -0.65 -0.65 0.40
C ARG A 70 -0.66 0.30 1.59
N THR A 71 -1.79 0.95 1.89
CA THR A 71 -1.89 1.92 2.99
C THR A 71 -2.07 1.22 4.34
N PHE A 72 -2.71 0.05 4.35
CA PHE A 72 -2.91 -0.75 5.56
C PHE A 72 -1.77 -1.73 5.82
N ALA A 73 -1.02 -2.16 4.80
CA ALA A 73 0.02 -3.17 4.95
C ALA A 73 1.12 -2.79 5.94
N PRO A 74 1.68 -1.55 5.93
CA PRO A 74 2.63 -1.13 6.94
C PRO A 74 2.06 -1.15 8.36
N PHE A 75 0.81 -0.69 8.51
CA PHE A 75 0.11 -0.68 9.79
C PHE A 75 -0.12 -2.10 10.33
N VAL A 76 -0.62 -2.99 9.49
CA VAL A 76 -0.88 -4.41 9.82
C VAL A 76 0.42 -5.15 10.10
N ALA A 77 1.50 -4.88 9.36
CA ALA A 77 2.83 -5.40 9.65
C ALA A 77 3.35 -4.91 11.01
N GLY A 78 3.01 -3.68 11.41
CA GLY A 78 3.35 -3.10 12.70
C GLY A 78 2.61 -3.72 13.87
N ILE A 79 1.31 -4.02 13.70
CA ILE A 79 0.52 -4.71 14.72
C ILE A 79 0.96 -6.19 14.85
N GLY A 80 1.30 -6.82 13.73
CA GLY A 80 1.85 -8.18 13.70
C GLY A 80 3.20 -8.29 14.39
N THR A 81 3.70 -9.52 14.55
CA THR A 81 4.98 -9.80 15.21
C THR A 81 6.20 -9.56 14.31
N MET A 82 6.02 -8.91 13.15
CA MET A 82 7.07 -8.73 12.16
C MET A 82 8.20 -7.86 12.71
N LYS A 83 9.45 -8.33 12.65
CA LYS A 83 10.63 -7.56 13.07
C LYS A 83 10.81 -6.32 12.18
N TYR A 84 11.05 -5.18 12.81
CA TYR A 84 11.26 -3.88 12.12
C TYR A 84 12.32 -3.94 11.01
N LYS A 85 13.44 -4.63 11.25
CA LYS A 85 14.51 -4.79 10.24
C LYS A 85 13.98 -5.46 8.97
N ASN A 86 13.21 -6.54 9.11
CA ASN A 86 12.64 -7.25 7.97
C ASN A 86 11.66 -6.33 7.23
N PHE A 87 10.74 -5.68 7.96
CA PHE A 87 9.82 -4.72 7.39
C PHE A 87 10.55 -3.66 6.56
N LEU A 88 11.58 -3.01 7.11
CA LEU A 88 12.31 -1.95 6.44
C LEU A 88 13.00 -2.44 5.16
N THR A 89 13.63 -3.61 5.19
CA THR A 89 14.29 -4.19 4.01
C THR A 89 13.28 -4.47 2.89
N TYR A 90 12.18 -5.16 3.19
CA TYR A 90 11.15 -5.45 2.18
C TYR A 90 10.44 -4.19 1.71
N ASN A 91 10.27 -3.20 2.59
CA ASN A 91 9.68 -1.93 2.24
C ASN A 91 10.56 -1.14 1.27
N ALA A 92 11.87 -1.07 1.53
CA ALA A 92 12.83 -0.42 0.65
C ALA A 92 12.91 -1.11 -0.72
N VAL A 93 13.00 -2.45 -0.75
CA VAL A 93 13.02 -3.23 -2.00
C VAL A 93 11.72 -3.04 -2.78
N GLY A 94 10.57 -3.14 -2.11
CA GLY A 94 9.28 -2.94 -2.75
C GLY A 94 9.08 -1.51 -3.26
N GLY A 95 9.58 -0.51 -2.52
CA GLY A 95 9.57 0.88 -2.95
C GLY A 95 10.44 1.13 -4.17
N PHE A 96 11.64 0.57 -4.19
CA PHE A 96 12.55 0.67 -5.33
C PHE A 96 11.93 0.06 -6.60
N ILE A 97 11.41 -1.17 -6.50
CA ILE A 97 10.74 -1.84 -7.62
C ILE A 97 9.54 -1.02 -8.11
N TRP A 98 8.71 -0.53 -7.19
CA TRP A 98 7.51 0.22 -7.53
C TRP A 98 7.84 1.56 -8.21
N VAL A 99 8.81 2.31 -7.67
CA VAL A 99 9.24 3.60 -8.25
C VAL A 99 9.79 3.38 -9.65
N ILE A 100 10.67 2.40 -9.86
CA ILE A 100 11.20 2.10 -11.20
C ILE A 100 10.07 1.73 -12.16
N LEU A 101 9.19 0.82 -11.75
CA LEU A 101 8.12 0.32 -12.61
C LEU A 101 7.15 1.44 -13.01
N VAL A 102 6.70 2.25 -12.06
CA VAL A 102 5.77 3.35 -12.32
C VAL A 102 6.43 4.47 -13.11
N SER A 103 7.69 4.82 -12.81
CA SER A 103 8.44 5.83 -13.56
C SER A 103 8.73 5.38 -15.00
N SER A 104 9.14 4.13 -15.21
CA SER A 104 9.36 3.58 -16.56
C SER A 104 8.06 3.50 -17.35
N LEU A 105 6.96 3.00 -16.74
CA LEU A 105 5.66 2.99 -17.39
C LEU A 105 5.20 4.41 -17.76
N GLY A 106 5.34 5.37 -16.85
CA GLY A 106 5.02 6.77 -17.11
C GLY A 106 5.86 7.37 -18.24
N TYR A 107 7.15 7.03 -18.31
CA TYR A 107 8.04 7.47 -19.39
C TYR A 107 7.62 6.88 -20.75
N PHE A 108 7.35 5.58 -20.83
CA PHE A 108 6.92 4.95 -22.08
C PHE A 108 5.52 5.39 -22.51
N PHE A 109 4.56 5.47 -21.58
CA PHE A 109 3.21 5.96 -21.87
C PHE A 109 3.22 7.43 -22.30
N GLY A 110 4.02 8.28 -21.65
CA GLY A 110 4.12 9.70 -21.97
C GLY A 110 4.74 9.99 -23.34
N ASN A 111 5.56 9.07 -23.88
CA ASN A 111 6.16 9.20 -25.21
C ASN A 111 5.20 8.81 -26.36
N ILE A 112 4.01 8.26 -26.06
CA ILE A 112 3.01 7.94 -27.07
C ILE A 112 2.31 9.25 -27.49
N LYS A 113 2.36 9.61 -28.79
CA LYS A 113 1.74 10.85 -29.32
C LYS A 113 0.29 11.07 -28.86
N ILE A 114 -0.53 10.01 -28.90
CA ILE A 114 -1.92 10.03 -28.44
C ILE A 114 -2.05 10.41 -26.95
N VAL A 115 -1.12 9.96 -26.10
CA VAL A 115 -1.11 10.27 -24.66
C VAL A 115 -0.59 11.69 -24.42
N ALA A 116 0.45 12.11 -25.13
CA ALA A 116 1.00 13.46 -25.03
C ALA A 116 -0.01 14.53 -25.46
N GLU A 117 -0.75 14.29 -26.55
CA GLU A 117 -1.78 15.20 -27.06
C GLU A 117 -3.05 15.21 -26.19
N ASN A 118 -3.34 14.11 -25.48
CA ASN A 118 -4.54 13.95 -24.65
C ASN A 118 -4.22 13.80 -23.16
N PHE A 119 -3.14 14.43 -22.68
CA PHE A 119 -2.60 14.18 -21.34
C PHE A 119 -3.63 14.39 -20.22
N SER A 120 -4.47 15.42 -20.34
CA SER A 120 -5.57 15.69 -19.39
C SER A 120 -6.59 14.55 -19.34
N ILE A 121 -6.97 14.00 -20.50
CA ILE A 121 -7.94 12.89 -20.58
C ILE A 121 -7.34 11.62 -19.98
N VAL A 122 -6.07 11.35 -20.23
CA VAL A 122 -5.37 10.19 -19.67
C VAL A 122 -5.27 10.27 -18.15
N ILE A 123 -4.94 11.44 -17.60
CA ILE A 123 -4.93 11.66 -16.14
C ILE A 123 -6.32 11.42 -15.55
N ILE A 124 -7.37 11.99 -16.16
CA ILE A 124 -8.75 11.78 -15.70
C ILE A 124 -9.11 10.28 -15.75
N GLY A 125 -8.72 9.58 -16.82
CA GLY A 125 -8.89 8.13 -16.94
C GLY A 125 -8.22 7.34 -15.81
N ILE A 126 -6.95 7.65 -15.49
CA ILE A 126 -6.22 7.02 -14.38
C ILE A 126 -6.92 7.27 -13.04
N ILE A 127 -7.40 8.49 -12.80
CA ILE A 127 -8.14 8.85 -11.58
C ILE A 127 -9.42 8.02 -11.49
N VAL A 128 -10.23 7.99 -12.56
CA VAL A 128 -11.48 7.22 -12.60
C VAL A 128 -11.23 5.74 -12.36
N VAL A 129 -10.24 5.14 -13.06
CA VAL A 129 -9.89 3.73 -12.89
C VAL A 129 -9.35 3.44 -11.49
N SER A 130 -8.62 4.36 -10.86
CA SER A 130 -8.11 4.18 -9.49
C SER A 130 -9.22 4.24 -8.43
N ILE A 131 -10.25 5.07 -8.64
CA ILE A 131 -11.36 5.25 -7.70
C ILE A 131 -12.44 4.18 -7.93
N LEU A 132 -12.58 3.65 -9.15
CA LEU A 132 -13.60 2.65 -9.50
C LEU A 132 -13.65 1.44 -8.55
N PRO A 133 -12.54 0.78 -8.19
CA PRO A 133 -12.55 -0.36 -7.27
C PRO A 133 -13.07 0.02 -5.88
N ALA A 134 -12.77 1.24 -5.41
CA ALA A 134 -13.26 1.74 -4.13
C ALA A 134 -14.78 1.99 -4.18
N ILE A 135 -15.27 2.62 -5.25
CA ILE A 135 -16.70 2.84 -5.46
C ILE A 135 -17.45 1.50 -5.56
N ILE A 136 -16.97 0.59 -6.39
CA ILE A 136 -17.57 -0.75 -6.54
C ILE A 136 -17.59 -1.47 -5.20
N GLY A 137 -16.49 -1.43 -4.43
CA GLY A 137 -16.42 -2.00 -3.09
C GLY A 137 -17.46 -1.43 -2.11
N ILE A 138 -17.64 -0.10 -2.11
CA ILE A 138 -18.64 0.59 -1.28
C ILE A 138 -20.06 0.21 -1.71
N LEU A 139 -20.34 0.23 -3.01
CA LEU A 139 -21.66 -0.14 -3.53
C LEU A 139 -21.98 -1.60 -3.21
N LYS A 140 -21.03 -2.53 -3.44
CA LYS A 140 -21.22 -3.95 -3.11
C LYS A 140 -21.39 -4.17 -1.60
N ALA A 141 -20.72 -3.40 -0.75
CA ALA A 141 -20.92 -3.44 0.70
C ALA A 141 -22.28 -2.86 1.13
N ARG A 142 -22.81 -1.87 0.40
CA ARG A 142 -24.12 -1.25 0.65
C ARG A 142 -25.29 -2.10 0.13
N PHE A 143 -25.07 -2.86 -0.94
CA PHE A 143 -26.08 -3.72 -1.57
C PHE A 143 -25.95 -5.20 -1.21
N SER A 144 -24.87 -5.62 -0.52
CA SER A 144 -24.85 -6.94 0.10
C SER A 144 -25.87 -6.92 1.24
N PRO A 145 -26.95 -7.72 1.17
CA PRO A 145 -27.85 -7.84 2.29
C PRO A 145 -27.02 -8.29 3.48
N LYS A 146 -27.16 -7.62 4.63
CA LYS A 146 -26.66 -8.14 5.91
C LYS A 146 -27.09 -9.60 5.98
N ALA A 147 -26.17 -10.53 5.72
CA ALA A 147 -26.35 -11.90 6.14
C ALA A 147 -26.40 -11.79 7.67
N ALA A 148 -27.59 -12.03 8.20
CA ALA A 148 -27.88 -11.99 9.61
C ALA A 148 -26.82 -12.77 10.38
N MET A 149 -26.25 -12.12 11.39
CA MET A 149 -25.67 -12.78 12.57
C MET A 149 -25.99 -11.90 13.77
#